data_AF-A0A958P5J4-F1
#
_entry.id   AF-A0A958P5J4-F1
#
_cell.length_a   1.000
_cell.length_b   1.000
_cell.length_c   1.000
_cell.angle_alpha   90.00
_cell.angle_beta   90.00
_cell.angle_gamma   90.00
#
_symmetry.space_group_name_H-M   'P 1'
#
loop_
_entity.id
_entity.type
_entity.pdbx_description
1 polymer ?
#
loop_
_entity_poly.entity_id
_entity_poly.type
_entity_poly.pdbx_seq_one_letter_code
_entity_poly.pdbx_strand_id
1 'polypeptide(L)'
;MTIFHKENTPFSFSQLFLMGFVFSFFLFSCDSNKVFEQYIEVENSIWEKENIAKFQVDINDTTHLHNLYINIRNQGDYPYSNIYLFVTIQGPDGSQQKDTVNCVLADKRGKWLGKGIGDLWDLRLPYI
;
A
#
# COMPACT_ATOMS: atom_id res chain seq x y z
N MET A 1 5.15 -54.98 5.28
CA MET A 1 5.45 -53.61 4.79
C MET A 1 4.64 -53.42 3.52
N THR A 2 3.39 -52.99 3.64
CA THR A 2 2.50 -52.83 2.48
C THR A 2 2.67 -51.41 1.96
N ILE A 3 3.28 -51.29 0.79
CA ILE A 3 3.42 -50.02 0.07
C ILE A 3 2.08 -49.78 -0.63
N PHE A 4 1.33 -48.76 -0.20
CA PHE A 4 0.13 -48.31 -0.91
C PHE A 4 0.56 -47.52 -2.15
N HIS A 5 0.38 -48.10 -3.32
CA HIS A 5 0.51 -47.42 -4.60
C HIS A 5 -0.76 -46.58 -4.80
N LYS A 6 -0.66 -45.25 -4.67
CA LYS A 6 -1.76 -44.33 -4.99
C LYS A 6 -1.82 -44.18 -6.52
N GLU A 7 -2.85 -44.75 -7.15
CA GLU A 7 -3.11 -44.50 -8.56
C GLU A 7 -3.59 -43.05 -8.75
N ASN A 8 -2.85 -42.27 -9.53
CA ASN A 8 -3.25 -40.94 -9.97
C ASN A 8 -4.20 -41.09 -11.18
N THR A 9 -5.50 -41.11 -10.92
CA THR A 9 -6.52 -41.04 -11.99
C THR A 9 -6.52 -39.65 -12.64
N PRO A 10 -6.54 -39.52 -13.98
CA PRO A 10 -6.57 -38.22 -14.64
C PRO A 10 -7.89 -37.49 -14.37
N PHE A 11 -7.81 -36.19 -14.14
CA PHE A 11 -8.98 -35.34 -13.92
C PHE A 11 -9.90 -35.35 -15.16
N SER A 12 -11.19 -35.64 -14.96
CA SER A 12 -12.20 -35.65 -16.03
C SER A 12 -12.43 -34.25 -16.61
N PHE A 13 -12.79 -34.16 -17.90
CA PHE A 13 -13.11 -32.90 -18.59
C PHE A 13 -14.21 -32.09 -17.87
N SER A 14 -15.18 -32.77 -17.24
CA SER A 14 -16.23 -32.12 -16.44
C SER A 14 -15.69 -31.51 -15.13
N GLN A 15 -14.69 -32.14 -14.51
CA GLN A 15 -14.03 -31.61 -13.31
C GLN A 15 -13.14 -30.41 -13.65
N LEU A 16 -12.48 -30.43 -14.82
CA LEU A 16 -11.70 -29.28 -15.31
C LEU A 16 -12.60 -28.06 -15.59
N PHE A 17 -13.79 -28.27 -16.17
CA PHE A 17 -14.74 -27.20 -16.42
C PHE A 17 -15.31 -26.60 -15.12
N LEU A 18 -15.64 -27.45 -14.14
CA LEU A 18 -16.09 -27.03 -12.80
C LEU A 18 -15.01 -26.25 -12.05
N MET A 19 -13.76 -26.70 -12.14
CA MET A 19 -12.62 -26.02 -11.53
C MET A 19 -12.36 -24.65 -12.18
N GLY A 20 -12.51 -24.55 -13.51
CA GLY A 20 -12.43 -23.28 -14.24
C GLY A 20 -13.55 -22.30 -13.88
N PHE A 21 -14.78 -22.79 -13.71
CA PHE A 21 -15.91 -21.97 -13.29
C PHE A 21 -15.74 -21.43 -11.86
N VAL A 22 -15.28 -22.27 -10.93
CA VAL A 22 -14.95 -21.85 -9.56
C VAL A 22 -13.79 -20.85 -9.54
N PHE A 23 -12.77 -21.05 -10.39
CA PHE A 23 -11.66 -20.11 -10.52
C PHE A 23 -12.10 -18.73 -11.05
N SER A 24 -13.12 -18.68 -11.91
CA SER A 24 -13.66 -17.43 -12.46
C SER A 24 -14.28 -16.51 -11.40
N PHE A 25 -14.77 -17.03 -10.28
CA PHE A 25 -15.30 -16.19 -9.19
C PHE A 25 -14.20 -15.46 -8.39
N PHE A 26 -12.96 -15.94 -8.44
CA PHE A 26 -11.85 -15.30 -7.73
C PHE A 26 -11.27 -14.07 -8.46
N LEU A 27 -11.75 -13.76 -9.66
CA LEU A 27 -11.23 -12.66 -10.47
C LEU A 27 -11.88 -11.29 -10.15
N PHE A 28 -12.90 -11.24 -9.29
CA PHE A 28 -13.55 -9.99 -8.89
C PHE A 28 -13.00 -9.44 -7.57
N SER A 29 -11.77 -8.91 -7.60
CA SER A 29 -11.19 -8.17 -6.46
C SER A 29 -10.68 -6.81 -6.94
N CYS A 30 -11.58 -5.95 -7.37
CA CYS A 30 -11.27 -4.56 -7.65
C CYS A 30 -11.70 -3.69 -6.46
N ASP A 31 -10.78 -2.93 -5.89
CA ASP A 31 -11.08 -1.96 -4.82
C ASP A 31 -11.62 -0.68 -5.46
N SER A 32 -12.94 -0.61 -5.61
CA SER A 32 -13.64 0.49 -6.30
C SER A 32 -13.73 1.78 -5.49
N ASN A 33 -13.27 1.80 -4.24
CA ASN A 33 -13.48 2.91 -3.31
C ASN A 33 -12.26 3.84 -3.17
N LYS A 34 -11.18 3.56 -3.92
CA LYS A 34 -9.98 4.40 -3.94
C LYS A 34 -10.19 5.58 -4.89
N VAL A 35 -10.24 6.78 -4.33
CA VAL A 35 -10.40 8.04 -5.09
C VAL A 35 -9.09 8.47 -5.75
N PHE A 36 -7.98 8.37 -5.02
CA PHE A 36 -6.66 8.79 -5.49
C PHE A 36 -5.55 8.03 -4.76
N GLU A 37 -4.48 7.70 -5.47
CA GLU A 37 -3.23 7.20 -4.89
C GLU A 37 -2.07 7.54 -5.83
N GLN A 38 -1.01 8.13 -5.29
CA GLN A 38 0.19 8.47 -6.03
C GLN A 38 1.42 8.27 -5.14
N TYR A 39 2.50 7.81 -5.76
CA TYR A 39 3.84 7.81 -5.18
C TYR A 39 4.70 8.80 -5.96
N ILE A 40 5.51 9.59 -5.24
CA ILE A 40 6.57 10.40 -5.84
C ILE A 40 7.87 9.71 -5.50
N GLU A 41 8.63 9.34 -6.53
CA GLU A 41 9.94 8.74 -6.36
C GLU A 41 10.93 9.80 -5.86
N VAL A 42 11.76 9.40 -4.90
CA VAL A 42 12.83 10.25 -4.37
C VAL A 42 14.10 9.95 -5.15
N GLU A 43 14.66 10.96 -5.79
CA GLU A 43 15.87 10.80 -6.61
C GLU A 43 17.03 10.24 -5.76
N ASN A 44 17.73 9.25 -6.31
CA ASN A 44 18.86 8.57 -5.65
C ASN A 44 18.52 7.95 -4.28
N SER A 45 17.24 7.71 -3.97
CA SER A 45 16.77 7.25 -2.65
C SER A 45 17.15 8.16 -1.48
N ILE A 46 17.50 9.44 -1.74
CA ILE A 46 17.92 10.39 -0.71
C ILE A 46 16.90 11.51 -0.64
N TRP A 47 16.12 11.54 0.44
CA TRP A 47 15.14 12.60 0.66
C TRP A 47 15.77 13.75 1.43
N GLU A 48 16.22 14.77 0.71
CA GLU A 48 16.66 16.03 1.31
C GLU A 48 15.48 16.83 1.88
N LYS A 49 15.72 17.56 2.96
CA LYS A 49 14.68 18.31 3.68
C LYS A 49 14.00 19.36 2.78
N GLU A 50 14.73 19.87 1.81
CA GLU A 50 14.31 20.89 0.86
C GLU A 50 13.40 20.32 -0.24
N ASN A 51 13.41 18.99 -0.45
CA ASN A 51 12.61 18.34 -1.47
C ASN A 51 11.16 18.19 -0.98
N ILE A 52 10.24 18.93 -1.61
CA ILE A 52 8.82 18.90 -1.26
C ILE A 52 8.08 17.92 -2.20
N ALA A 53 7.54 16.84 -1.62
CA ALA A 53 6.60 15.97 -2.32
C ALA A 53 5.23 16.67 -2.42
N LYS A 54 4.85 17.10 -3.63
CA LYS A 54 3.58 17.80 -3.90
C LYS A 54 2.60 16.89 -4.65
N PHE A 55 1.41 16.72 -4.08
CA PHE A 55 0.33 15.95 -4.68
C PHE A 55 -0.82 16.90 -5.03
N GLN A 56 -1.32 16.81 -6.26
CA GLN A 56 -2.51 17.54 -6.71
C GLN A 56 -3.62 16.52 -6.90
N VAL A 57 -4.75 16.75 -6.23
CA VAL A 57 -5.89 15.83 -6.21
C VAL A 57 -7.13 16.59 -6.61
N ASP A 58 -7.78 16.17 -7.68
CA ASP A 58 -9.06 16.70 -8.13
C ASP A 58 -10.20 15.87 -7.50
N ILE A 59 -10.78 16.39 -6.42
CA ILE A 59 -11.93 15.76 -5.74
C ILE A 59 -13.22 16.40 -6.27
N ASN A 60 -13.94 15.69 -7.14
CA ASN A 60 -15.20 16.15 -7.71
C ASN A 60 -16.37 16.10 -6.72
N ASP A 61 -16.30 15.21 -5.72
CA ASP A 61 -17.34 15.03 -4.72
C ASP A 61 -16.89 15.58 -3.35
N THR A 62 -17.36 16.78 -3.03
CA THR A 62 -17.08 17.49 -1.78
C THR A 62 -18.10 17.21 -0.68
N THR A 63 -19.12 16.39 -0.96
CA THR A 63 -20.20 16.11 0.00
C THR A 63 -19.90 14.93 0.92
N HIS A 64 -18.94 14.09 0.52
CA HIS A 64 -18.48 12.94 1.28
C HIS A 64 -17.11 13.20 1.92
N LEU A 65 -16.94 12.70 3.14
CA LEU A 65 -15.63 12.68 3.81
C LEU A 65 -14.74 11.64 3.16
N HIS A 66 -13.50 12.02 2.87
CA HIS A 66 -12.48 11.13 2.30
C HIS A 66 -11.44 10.82 3.37
N ASN A 67 -11.13 9.53 3.53
CA ASN A 67 -10.03 9.12 4.40
C ASN A 67 -8.70 9.45 3.71
N LEU A 68 -7.84 10.15 4.42
CA LEU A 68 -6.49 10.49 3.96
C LEU A 68 -5.48 9.56 4.61
N TYR A 69 -4.58 9.03 3.78
CA TYR A 69 -3.51 8.14 4.22
C TYR A 69 -2.17 8.68 3.78
N ILE A 70 -1.15 8.47 4.61
CA ILE A 70 0.25 8.68 4.25
C ILE A 70 0.83 7.33 3.88
N ASN A 71 1.26 7.18 2.64
CA ASN A 71 1.98 6.00 2.15
C ASN A 71 3.48 6.31 2.11
N ILE A 72 4.29 5.49 2.79
CA ILE A 72 5.76 5.61 2.79
C ILE A 72 6.32 4.29 2.31
N ARG A 73 7.21 4.37 1.32
CA ARG A 73 8.02 3.25 0.87
C ARG A 73 9.48 3.52 1.23
N ASN A 74 10.09 2.61 1.97
CA ASN A 74 11.52 2.68 2.31
C ASN A 74 12.26 1.42 1.86
N GLN A 75 13.55 1.58 1.59
CA GLN A 75 14.50 0.48 1.42
C GLN A 75 14.94 -0.06 2.78
N GLY A 76 15.47 -1.28 2.83
CA GLY A 76 15.88 -1.93 4.07
C GLY A 76 17.15 -1.34 4.68
N ASP A 77 17.91 -0.56 3.90
CA ASP A 77 19.08 0.21 4.32
C ASP A 77 18.74 1.60 4.89
N TYR A 78 17.47 1.99 4.93
CA TYR A 78 17.04 3.22 5.57
C TYR A 78 17.44 3.21 7.06
N PRO A 79 18.23 4.17 7.56
CA PRO A 79 18.91 4.02 8.85
C PRO A 79 18.05 4.37 10.07
N TYR A 80 16.82 4.83 9.89
CA TYR A 80 15.95 5.31 10.98
C TYR A 80 14.69 4.47 11.13
N SER A 81 14.20 4.34 12.36
CA SER A 81 12.95 3.63 12.65
C SER A 81 11.70 4.48 12.42
N ASN A 82 11.85 5.77 12.12
CA ASN A 82 10.75 6.69 11.88
C ASN A 82 11.20 7.86 10.99
N ILE A 83 10.23 8.56 10.42
CA ILE A 83 10.41 9.80 9.67
C ILE A 83 9.39 10.84 10.13
N TYR A 84 9.81 12.09 10.31
CA TYR A 84 8.91 13.21 10.58
C TYR A 84 8.54 13.90 9.28
N LEU A 85 7.24 14.07 9.04
CA LEU A 85 6.71 14.78 7.88
C LEU A 85 6.03 16.07 8.31
N PHE A 86 6.35 17.16 7.64
CA PHE A 86 5.66 18.45 7.78
C PHE A 86 4.60 18.54 6.68
N VAL A 87 3.36 18.19 7.02
CA VAL A 87 2.26 18.10 6.06
C VAL A 87 1.56 19.44 5.99
N THR A 88 1.29 19.92 4.77
CA THR A 88 0.41 21.07 4.52
C THR A 88 -0.67 20.65 3.54
N ILE A 89 -1.94 20.76 3.95
CA ILE A 89 -3.10 20.57 3.09
C ILE A 89 -3.66 21.93 2.74
N GLN A 90 -3.88 22.18 1.46
CA GLN A 90 -4.54 23.39 0.97
C GLN A 90 -5.93 23.02 0.42
N GLY A 91 -6.97 23.60 1.01
CA GLY A 91 -8.35 23.45 0.55
C GLY A 91 -8.66 24.31 -0.67
N PRO A 92 -9.76 24.01 -1.40
CA PRO A 92 -10.17 24.78 -2.57
C PRO A 92 -10.60 26.22 -2.25
N ASP A 93 -10.97 26.48 -1.00
CA ASP A 93 -11.30 27.80 -0.46
C ASP A 93 -10.05 28.62 -0.07
N GLY A 94 -8.85 28.06 -0.27
CA GLY A 94 -7.58 28.66 0.13
C GLY A 94 -7.23 28.43 1.61
N SER A 95 -8.06 27.71 2.37
CA SER A 95 -7.74 27.30 3.74
C SER A 95 -6.49 26.43 3.75
N GLN A 96 -5.69 26.52 4.83
CA GLN A 96 -4.50 25.71 5.01
C GLN A 96 -4.52 25.04 6.38
N GLN A 97 -4.29 23.74 6.37
CA GLN A 97 -4.02 22.95 7.57
C GLN A 97 -2.57 22.49 7.54
N LYS A 98 -1.86 22.66 8.66
CA LYS A 98 -0.47 22.23 8.82
C LYS A 98 -0.35 21.28 9.99
N ASP A 99 0.43 20.22 9.82
CA ASP A 99 0.69 19.24 10.86
C ASP A 99 2.12 18.70 10.78
N THR A 100 2.61 18.15 11.89
CA THR A 100 3.87 17.40 11.96
C THR A 100 3.58 15.97 12.38
N VAL A 101 3.71 15.05 11.43
CA VAL A 101 3.38 13.64 11.64
C VAL A 101 4.65 12.83 11.88
N ASN A 102 4.70 12.11 13.00
CA ASN A 102 5.74 11.10 13.25
C ASN A 102 5.33 9.75 12.66
N CYS A 103 5.93 9.37 11.54
CA CYS A 103 5.66 8.11 10.88
C CYS A 103 6.64 7.05 11.39
N VAL A 104 6.19 6.19 12.30
CA VAL A 104 6.99 5.07 12.81
C VAL A 104 7.03 3.96 11.77
N LEU A 105 8.22 3.70 11.22
CA LEU A 105 8.46 2.74 10.14
C LEU A 105 8.91 1.36 10.66
N ALA A 106 9.56 1.31 11.82
CA ALA A 106 10.02 0.07 12.44
C ALA A 106 9.69 0.01 13.93
N ASP A 107 9.54 -1.21 14.47
CA ASP A 107 9.36 -1.42 15.90
C ASP A 107 10.69 -1.20 16.69
N LYS A 108 10.61 -1.30 18.02
CA LYS A 108 11.78 -1.11 18.92
C LYS A 108 12.89 -2.14 18.70
N ARG A 109 12.63 -3.23 17.98
CA ARG A 109 13.58 -4.29 17.64
C ARG A 109 14.17 -4.10 16.24
N GLY A 110 13.80 -3.02 15.54
CA GLY A 110 14.23 -2.73 14.18
C GLY A 110 13.45 -3.51 13.11
N LYS A 111 12.36 -4.18 13.46
CA LYS A 111 11.53 -4.87 12.47
C LYS A 111 10.65 -3.84 11.76
N TRP A 112 10.79 -3.75 10.43
CA TRP A 112 9.93 -2.93 9.58
C TRP A 112 8.44 -3.27 9.75
N LEU A 113 7.62 -2.22 9.82
CA LEU A 113 6.17 -2.27 9.86
C LEU A 113 5.62 -2.24 8.42
N GLY A 114 4.38 -2.69 8.24
CA GLY A 114 3.73 -2.73 6.92
C GLY A 114 4.01 -4.01 6.15
N LYS A 115 4.02 -3.92 4.82
CA LYS A 115 4.20 -5.05 3.89
C LYS A 115 5.54 -4.91 3.18
N GLY A 116 6.32 -5.99 3.10
CA GLY A 116 7.63 -5.99 2.46
C GLY A 116 7.74 -6.97 1.30
N ILE A 117 8.48 -6.60 0.27
CA ILE A 117 8.92 -7.48 -0.81
C ILE A 117 10.39 -7.23 -1.12
N GLY A 118 11.22 -8.27 -0.96
CA GLY A 118 12.67 -8.11 -1.05
C GLY A 118 13.17 -7.08 -0.02
N ASP A 119 13.81 -6.02 -0.52
CA ASP A 119 14.34 -4.93 0.29
C ASP A 119 13.42 -3.71 0.39
N LEU A 120 12.22 -3.77 -0.18
CA LEU A 120 11.25 -2.67 -0.15
C LEU A 120 10.17 -2.93 0.89
N TRP A 121 9.84 -1.89 1.66
CA TRP A 121 8.81 -1.90 2.69
C TRP A 121 7.81 -0.78 2.45
N ASP A 122 6.53 -1.15 2.38
CA ASP A 122 5.39 -0.25 2.22
C ASP A 122 4.59 -0.15 3.51
N LEU A 123 4.51 1.06 4.05
CA LEU A 123 3.69 1.38 5.20
C LEU A 123 2.60 2.38 4.81
N ARG A 124 1.35 2.04 5.10
CA ARG A 124 0.19 2.94 5.00
C ARG A 124 -0.25 3.35 6.40
N LEU A 125 -0.26 4.64 6.67
CA LEU A 125 -0.70 5.22 7.95
C LEU A 125 -2.00 6.01 7.75
N PRO A 126 -3.05 5.77 8.55
CA PRO A 126 -4.22 6.63 8.55
C PRO A 126 -3.84 8.02 9.07
N TYR A 127 -4.39 9.07 8.47
CA TYR A 127 -4.10 10.45 8.85
C TYR A 127 -5.36 11.24 9.22
N ILE A 128 -6.34 11.35 8.31
CA ILE A 128 -7.66 12.01 8.56
C ILE A 128 -8.77 11.10 8.06
#